data_AF-A0A2S2QXQ5-F1
#
_entry.id   AF-A0A2S2QXQ5-F1
#
_cell.length_a   1.000
_cell.length_b   1.000
_cell.length_c   1.000
_cell.angle_alpha   90.00
_cell.angle_beta   90.00
_cell.angle_gamma   90.00
#
_symmetry.space_group_name_H-M   'P 1'
#
loop_
_entity.id
_entity.type
_entity.pdbx_description
1 polymer ?
#
loop_
_entity_poly.entity_id
_entity_poly.type
_entity_poly.pdbx_seq_one_letter_code
_entity_poly.pdbx_strand_id
1 'polypeptide(L)'
;MFLTIIVITSLLSLRIGNAELFGKEDNDFFNNDMYMKTNKYEKSEKHQYIGNINENDIIKDISKFFDYLSINQLGKRKPRKLDWWQKSVFYEIYPRSFKDTTGNGIGDLRGVIENIPYLKDLGIGAVWLTPIYPSPGFDLGYDITDFIGIDPLMGSMDDFDDLLNKLHENGIKLLMDFVPNHTSHKHEWFIKSVQKIEPFTDYYVWANAKYINGTRQPPNNWVWKKSILKLYITFAERF
;
A
#
# COMPACT_ATOMS: atom_id res chain seq x y z
N MET A 1 -33.93 -2.43 33.58
CA MET A 1 -32.69 -3.24 33.52
C MET A 1 -32.20 -3.52 32.10
N PHE A 2 -33.06 -3.55 31.07
CA PHE A 2 -32.64 -3.77 29.67
C PHE A 2 -32.03 -2.54 28.97
N LEU A 3 -32.37 -1.31 29.36
CA LEU A 3 -31.81 -0.10 28.74
C LEU A 3 -30.34 0.16 29.11
N THR A 4 -29.90 -0.23 30.31
CA THR A 4 -28.52 0.01 30.79
C THR A 4 -27.49 -0.85 30.05
N ILE A 5 -27.88 -2.01 29.53
CA ILE A 5 -27.01 -2.93 28.79
C ILE A 5 -26.72 -2.40 27.37
N ILE A 6 -27.65 -1.69 26.75
CA ILE A 6 -27.51 -1.14 25.38
C ILE A 6 -26.55 0.07 25.37
N VAL A 7 -26.58 0.89 26.41
CA VAL A 7 -25.68 2.07 26.53
C VAL A 7 -24.23 1.62 26.75
N ILE A 8 -23.99 0.59 27.57
CA ILE A 8 -22.64 0.08 27.83
C ILE A 8 -22.05 -0.63 26.60
N THR A 9 -22.86 -1.40 25.85
CA THR A 9 -22.39 -2.03 24.60
C THR A 9 -22.12 -1.02 23.50
N SER A 10 -22.90 0.07 23.40
CA SER A 10 -22.66 1.15 22.43
C SER A 10 -21.39 1.96 22.77
N LEU A 11 -21.13 2.21 24.06
CA LEU A 11 -19.92 2.88 24.53
C LEU A 11 -18.66 2.02 24.38
N LEU A 12 -18.75 0.69 24.53
CA LEU A 12 -17.63 -0.22 24.23
C LEU A 12 -17.35 -0.35 22.73
N SER A 13 -18.38 -0.39 21.87
CA SER A 13 -18.19 -0.42 20.41
C SER A 13 -17.55 0.86 19.87
N LEU A 14 -17.88 2.03 20.43
CA LEU A 14 -17.20 3.31 20.13
C LEU A 14 -15.74 3.34 20.64
N ARG A 15 -15.41 2.56 21.67
CA ARG A 15 -14.05 2.46 22.23
C ARG A 15 -13.15 1.53 21.41
N ILE A 16 -13.71 0.47 20.83
CA ILE A 16 -12.96 -0.51 20.03
C ILE A 16 -12.73 0.01 18.60
N GLY A 17 -13.73 0.62 17.96
CA GLY A 17 -13.57 1.21 16.62
C GLY A 17 -12.56 2.37 16.54
N ASN A 18 -12.32 3.06 17.66
CA ASN A 18 -11.33 4.13 17.76
C ASN A 18 -9.94 3.65 18.25
N ALA A 19 -9.75 2.38 18.61
CA ALA A 19 -8.42 1.89 18.98
C ALA A 19 -7.63 1.44 17.73
N GLU A 20 -8.31 0.93 16.71
CA GLU A 20 -7.66 0.42 15.48
C GLU A 20 -7.32 1.54 14.46
N LEU A 21 -8.00 2.69 14.53
CA LEU A 21 -7.77 3.82 13.62
C LEU A 21 -6.68 4.81 14.08
N PHE A 22 -6.16 4.67 15.30
CA PHE A 22 -5.27 5.67 15.90
C PHE A 22 -4.03 5.02 16.53
N GLY A 23 -3.12 4.58 15.67
CA GLY A 23 -1.75 4.28 16.06
C GLY A 23 -1.00 5.55 16.46
N LYS A 24 -1.06 5.91 17.75
CA LYS A 24 0.03 6.52 18.54
C LYS A 24 -0.43 6.72 19.99
N GLU A 25 0.31 6.12 20.91
CA GLU A 25 0.23 6.40 22.36
C GLU A 25 0.71 7.84 22.62
N ASP A 26 -0.22 8.73 22.94
CA ASP A 26 0.10 9.99 23.61
C ASP A 26 -0.09 9.81 25.13
N ASN A 27 1.02 9.64 25.84
CA ASN A 27 1.09 9.40 27.29
C ASN A 27 0.73 10.62 28.17
N ASP A 28 0.27 11.72 27.59
CA ASP A 28 -0.05 12.97 28.32
C ASP A 28 -1.52 13.08 28.76
N PHE A 29 -2.41 12.17 28.36
CA PHE A 29 -3.82 12.24 28.75
C PHE A 29 -4.08 11.83 30.22
N PHE A 30 -3.21 11.01 30.82
CA PHE A 30 -3.47 10.41 32.13
C PHE A 30 -3.16 11.32 33.33
N ASN A 31 -2.33 12.35 33.19
CA ASN A 31 -1.72 12.98 34.36
C ASN A 31 -2.42 14.22 34.93
N ASN A 32 -3.33 14.90 34.22
CA ASN A 32 -3.78 16.22 34.70
C ASN A 32 -5.28 16.44 34.95
N ASP A 33 -6.21 15.61 34.46
CA ASP A 33 -7.65 15.95 34.56
C ASP A 33 -8.52 14.91 35.30
N MET A 34 -7.93 13.97 36.04
CA MET A 34 -8.69 13.01 36.86
C MET A 34 -8.28 12.97 38.35
N TYR A 35 -7.74 14.06 38.88
CA TYR A 35 -7.65 14.25 40.33
C TYR A 35 -8.83 15.10 40.82
N MET A 36 -9.96 14.43 41.03
CA MET A 36 -10.97 14.91 41.98
C MET A 36 -10.29 15.06 43.35
N LYS A 37 -10.05 16.30 43.78
CA LYS A 37 -9.65 16.62 45.16
C LYS A 37 -10.73 16.09 46.10
N THR A 38 -10.48 14.96 46.73
CA THR A 38 -11.31 14.47 47.84
C THR A 38 -11.04 15.37 49.05
N ASN A 39 -12.01 16.21 49.38
CA ASN A 39 -12.00 17.01 50.60
C ASN A 39 -12.00 16.07 51.82
N LYS A 40 -11.17 16.44 52.81
CA LYS A 40 -11.05 15.80 54.13
C LYS A 40 -12.41 15.76 54.87
N TYR A 41 -12.66 14.61 55.49
CA TYR A 41 -13.54 14.29 56.63
C TYR A 41 -14.51 15.38 57.15
N GLU A 42 -15.81 15.09 57.04
CA GLU A 42 -16.77 15.35 58.11
C GLU A 42 -17.90 14.31 58.10
N LYS A 43 -18.20 13.75 59.28
CA LYS A 43 -19.33 12.85 59.54
C LYS A 43 -20.61 13.69 59.53
N SER A 44 -21.56 13.40 58.62
CA SER A 44 -22.97 13.74 58.85
C SER A 44 -23.91 12.83 58.04
N GLU A 45 -24.69 12.06 58.78
CA GLU A 45 -26.08 11.63 58.60
C GLU A 45 -26.71 11.36 57.21
N LYS A 46 -27.46 10.24 57.20
CA LYS A 46 -28.58 9.84 56.32
C LYS A 46 -28.23 9.51 54.87
N HIS A 47 -28.29 8.20 54.59
CA HIS A 47 -28.65 7.70 53.26
C HIS A 47 -30.06 8.19 52.92
N GLN A 48 -30.16 9.35 52.27
CA GLN A 48 -31.35 9.72 51.52
C GLN A 48 -31.34 8.89 50.25
N TYR A 49 -32.24 7.91 50.16
CA TYR A 49 -32.67 7.36 48.89
C TYR A 49 -33.12 8.53 48.02
N ILE A 50 -32.38 8.81 46.95
CA ILE A 50 -32.81 9.73 45.91
C ILE A 50 -34.09 9.10 45.32
N GLY A 51 -35.23 9.73 45.59
CA GLY A 51 -36.54 9.28 45.12
C GLY A 51 -36.63 9.24 43.60
N ASN A 52 -37.62 8.49 43.11
CA ASN A 52 -38.00 8.26 41.69
C ASN A 52 -37.36 9.26 40.72
N ILE A 53 -36.20 8.87 40.18
CA ILE A 53 -35.60 9.58 39.06
C ILE A 53 -36.48 9.25 37.86
N ASN A 54 -37.16 10.26 37.32
CA ASN A 54 -37.98 10.12 36.13
C ASN A 54 -37.06 9.71 34.97
N GLU A 55 -37.42 8.67 34.22
CA GLU A 55 -36.62 8.22 33.07
C GLU A 55 -36.37 9.35 32.07
N ASN A 56 -37.30 10.32 31.97
CA ASN A 56 -37.13 11.50 31.13
C ASN A 56 -36.00 12.43 31.58
N ASP A 57 -35.73 12.52 32.89
CA ASP A 57 -34.62 13.33 33.42
C ASP A 57 -33.27 12.65 33.16
N ILE A 58 -33.22 11.32 33.28
CA ILE A 58 -32.03 10.52 32.92
C ILE A 58 -31.73 10.67 31.43
N ILE A 59 -32.74 10.54 30.57
CA ILE A 59 -32.58 10.70 29.11
C ILE A 59 -32.09 12.11 28.77
N LYS A 60 -32.59 13.13 29.46
CA LYS A 60 -32.21 14.53 29.23
C LYS A 60 -30.77 14.82 29.65
N ASP A 61 -30.31 14.25 30.76
CA ASP A 61 -28.93 14.40 31.21
C ASP A 61 -27.94 13.61 30.35
N ILE A 62 -28.34 12.42 29.88
CA ILE A 62 -27.57 11.66 28.88
C ILE A 62 -27.48 12.45 27.57
N SER A 63 -28.58 13.04 27.10
CA SER A 63 -28.58 13.88 25.89
C SER A 63 -27.62 15.06 26.04
N LYS A 64 -27.68 15.79 27.16
CA LYS A 64 -26.76 16.89 27.43
C LYS A 64 -25.30 16.45 27.50
N PHE A 65 -25.04 15.25 28.03
CA PHE A 65 -23.69 14.70 28.08
C PHE A 65 -23.19 14.35 26.68
N PHE A 66 -24.01 13.76 25.82
CA PHE A 66 -23.67 13.50 24.42
C PHE A 66 -23.49 14.78 23.61
N ASP A 67 -24.32 15.80 23.85
CA ASP A 67 -24.16 17.13 23.24
C ASP A 67 -22.84 17.77 23.70
N TYR A 68 -22.52 17.70 25.00
CA TYR A 68 -21.26 18.18 25.55
C TYR A 68 -20.04 17.45 24.97
N LEU A 69 -20.09 16.11 24.87
CA LEU A 69 -19.03 15.33 24.23
C LEU A 69 -18.87 15.65 22.75
N SER A 70 -19.98 15.81 22.03
CA SER A 70 -19.97 16.14 20.60
C SER A 70 -19.40 17.54 20.35
N ILE A 71 -19.81 18.53 21.15
CA ILE A 71 -19.35 19.91 21.02
C ILE A 71 -17.90 20.06 21.48
N ASN A 72 -17.49 19.42 22.59
CA ASN A 72 -16.18 19.66 23.19
C ASN A 72 -15.08 18.66 22.80
N GLN A 73 -15.41 17.42 22.43
CA GLN A 73 -14.42 16.42 22.02
C GLN A 73 -14.40 16.16 20.50
N LEU A 74 -15.56 16.17 19.83
CA LEU A 74 -15.64 15.91 18.37
C LEU A 74 -15.57 17.19 17.53
N GLY A 75 -16.07 18.32 18.04
CA GLY A 75 -16.15 19.60 17.32
C GLY A 75 -14.82 20.34 17.09
N LYS A 76 -13.70 19.87 17.66
CA LYS A 76 -12.42 20.63 17.67
C LYS A 76 -11.31 20.08 16.77
N ARG A 77 -11.43 18.86 16.23
CA ARG A 77 -10.40 18.31 15.32
C ARG A 77 -10.87 18.47 13.88
N LYS A 78 -10.26 19.40 13.14
CA LYS A 78 -10.42 19.48 11.68
C LYS A 78 -10.09 18.08 11.12
N PRO A 79 -10.97 17.46 10.32
CA PRO A 79 -10.66 16.18 9.70
C PRO A 79 -9.37 16.34 8.89
N ARG A 80 -8.43 15.41 9.06
CA ARG A 80 -7.19 15.40 8.29
C ARG A 80 -7.55 15.38 6.81
N LYS A 81 -7.05 16.35 6.05
CA LYS A 81 -7.18 16.33 4.60
C LYS A 81 -6.42 15.11 4.08
N LEU A 82 -7.15 14.18 3.46
CA LEU A 82 -6.56 12.99 2.87
C LEU A 82 -5.85 13.36 1.56
N ASP A 83 -4.68 12.76 1.36
CA ASP A 83 -3.96 12.83 0.09
C ASP A 83 -4.70 12.00 -0.97
N TRP A 84 -4.38 12.23 -2.25
CA TRP A 84 -5.10 11.58 -3.35
C TRP A 84 -5.07 10.04 -3.27
N TRP A 85 -3.92 9.45 -2.93
CA TRP A 85 -3.75 8.00 -2.84
C TRP A 85 -4.56 7.37 -1.69
N GLN A 86 -4.96 8.16 -0.68
CA GLN A 86 -5.79 7.69 0.44
C GLN A 86 -7.28 7.62 0.09
N LYS A 87 -7.69 8.25 -1.02
CA LYS A 87 -9.10 8.36 -1.44
C LYS A 87 -9.37 7.79 -2.84
N SER A 88 -8.34 7.36 -3.56
CA SER A 88 -8.46 6.85 -4.92
C SER A 88 -8.67 5.34 -4.92
N VAL A 89 -9.49 4.87 -5.86
CA VAL A 89 -9.52 3.45 -6.25
C VAL A 89 -8.39 3.23 -7.26
N PHE A 90 -7.56 2.23 -6.99
CA PHE A 90 -6.46 1.82 -7.85
C PHE A 90 -6.92 0.66 -8.73
N TYR A 91 -6.56 0.71 -10.01
CA TYR A 91 -6.85 -0.34 -10.96
C TYR A 91 -5.54 -0.83 -11.59
N GLU A 92 -5.17 -2.06 -11.27
CA GLU A 92 -4.00 -2.70 -11.85
C GLU A 92 -4.34 -3.21 -13.26
N ILE A 93 -3.49 -2.86 -14.23
CA ILE A 93 -3.61 -3.29 -15.61
C ILE A 93 -2.36 -4.08 -15.97
N TYR A 94 -2.58 -5.29 -16.48
CA TYR A 94 -1.58 -6.07 -17.20
C TYR A 94 -1.72 -5.78 -18.71
N PRO A 95 -0.90 -4.89 -19.31
CA PRO A 95 -1.19 -4.31 -20.63
C PRO A 95 -1.24 -5.35 -21.75
N ARG A 96 -0.36 -6.36 -21.69
CA ARG A 96 -0.28 -7.48 -22.64
C ARG A 96 -1.60 -8.22 -22.85
N SER A 97 -2.53 -8.18 -21.89
CA SER A 97 -3.84 -8.85 -21.98
C SER A 97 -5.02 -7.90 -21.86
N PHE A 98 -4.79 -6.59 -21.88
CA PHE A 98 -5.85 -5.61 -21.69
C PHE A 98 -6.61 -5.31 -22.99
N LYS A 99 -5.91 -4.78 -24.00
CA LYS A 99 -6.49 -4.47 -25.31
C LYS A 99 -5.41 -4.36 -26.37
N ASP A 100 -5.50 -5.17 -27.42
CA ASP A 100 -4.67 -5.10 -28.63
C ASP A 100 -5.29 -4.12 -29.64
N THR A 101 -4.49 -3.17 -30.11
CA THR A 101 -4.87 -2.19 -31.16
C THR A 101 -4.11 -2.40 -32.46
N THR A 102 -3.09 -3.25 -32.47
CA THR A 102 -2.23 -3.52 -33.63
C THR A 102 -2.62 -4.78 -34.40
N GLY A 103 -3.41 -5.67 -33.77
CA GLY A 103 -3.82 -6.95 -34.33
C GLY A 103 -2.76 -8.04 -34.24
N ASN A 104 -1.71 -7.85 -33.42
CA ASN A 104 -0.64 -8.83 -33.23
C ASN A 104 -0.94 -9.86 -32.12
N GLY A 105 -2.09 -9.75 -31.45
CA GLY A 105 -2.54 -10.64 -30.37
C GLY A 105 -2.04 -10.25 -28.98
N ILE A 106 -1.34 -9.12 -28.82
CA ILE A 106 -0.78 -8.62 -27.56
C ILE A 106 -1.33 -7.21 -27.30
N GLY A 107 -1.80 -6.97 -26.08
CA GLY A 107 -2.27 -5.65 -25.71
C GLY A 107 -1.14 -4.62 -25.56
N ASP A 108 -1.47 -3.36 -25.83
CA ASP A 108 -0.51 -2.25 -25.99
C ASP A 108 -0.98 -0.98 -25.26
N LEU A 109 -0.13 0.05 -25.22
CA LEU A 109 -0.43 1.31 -24.51
C LEU A 109 -1.59 2.08 -25.14
N ARG A 110 -1.76 1.99 -26.47
CA ARG A 110 -2.88 2.61 -27.18
C ARG A 110 -4.21 1.96 -26.76
N GLY A 111 -4.20 0.66 -26.52
CA GLY A 111 -5.33 -0.07 -25.96
C GLY A 111 -5.73 0.42 -24.57
N VAL A 112 -4.77 0.81 -23.73
CA VAL A 112 -5.07 1.46 -22.44
C VAL A 112 -5.71 2.83 -22.67
N ILE A 113 -5.16 3.63 -23.58
CA ILE A 113 -5.67 4.96 -23.94
C ILE A 113 -7.14 4.89 -24.40
N GLU A 114 -7.48 3.97 -25.29
CA GLU A 114 -8.85 3.82 -25.83
C GLU A 114 -9.89 3.49 -24.74
N ASN A 115 -9.44 2.92 -23.62
CA ASN A 115 -10.31 2.53 -22.51
C ASN A 115 -10.30 3.52 -21.33
N ILE A 116 -9.61 4.67 -21.43
CA ILE A 116 -9.69 5.73 -20.42
C ILE A 116 -11.14 6.18 -20.13
N PRO A 117 -12.04 6.32 -21.12
CA PRO A 117 -13.45 6.63 -20.84
C PRO A 117 -14.13 5.59 -19.93
N TYR A 118 -13.83 4.30 -20.13
CA TYR A 118 -14.34 3.22 -19.29
C TYR A 118 -13.78 3.29 -17.87
N LEU A 119 -12.47 3.50 -17.71
CA LEU A 119 -11.83 3.64 -16.40
C LEU A 119 -12.40 4.84 -15.62
N LYS A 120 -12.71 5.92 -16.33
CA LYS A 120 -13.36 7.11 -15.74
C LYS A 120 -14.79 6.83 -15.30
N ASP A 121 -15.57 6.11 -16.11
CA ASP A 121 -16.95 5.72 -15.76
C ASP A 121 -17.00 4.84 -14.49
N LEU A 122 -16.01 3.95 -14.32
CA LEU A 122 -15.83 3.17 -13.10
C LEU A 122 -15.41 3.98 -11.87
N GLY A 123 -15.03 5.25 -12.03
CA GLY A 123 -14.53 6.09 -10.94
C GLY A 123 -13.10 5.77 -10.50
N ILE A 124 -12.28 5.17 -11.38
CA ILE A 124 -10.88 4.88 -11.10
C ILE A 124 -10.09 6.19 -10.93
N GLY A 125 -9.37 6.30 -9.81
CA GLY A 125 -8.53 7.47 -9.50
C GLY A 125 -7.06 7.27 -9.87
N ALA A 126 -6.61 6.02 -10.01
CA ALA A 126 -5.25 5.69 -10.42
C ALA A 126 -5.18 4.36 -11.16
N VAL A 127 -4.36 4.31 -12.21
CA VAL A 127 -3.97 3.09 -12.92
C VAL A 127 -2.58 2.69 -12.46
N TRP A 128 -2.39 1.42 -12.15
CA TRP A 128 -1.09 0.81 -11.94
C TRP A 128 -0.79 -0.12 -13.10
N LEU A 129 0.26 0.16 -13.87
CA LEU A 129 0.73 -0.76 -14.92
C LEU A 129 1.74 -1.74 -14.35
N THR A 130 1.55 -3.03 -14.60
CA THR A 130 2.65 -4.01 -14.54
C THR A 130 3.77 -3.61 -15.52
N PRO A 131 4.98 -4.21 -15.45
CA PRO A 131 6.12 -3.77 -16.26
C PRO A 131 5.84 -3.64 -17.76
N ILE A 132 6.21 -2.48 -18.33
CA ILE A 132 6.15 -2.15 -19.76
C ILE A 132 7.54 -1.88 -20.37
N TYR A 133 8.60 -2.19 -19.62
CA TYR A 133 9.98 -2.01 -20.06
C TYR A 133 10.40 -3.13 -21.02
N PRO A 134 11.41 -2.91 -21.89
CA PRO A 134 11.99 -3.95 -22.71
C PRO A 134 12.37 -5.17 -21.87
N SER A 135 11.85 -6.33 -22.27
CA SER A 135 12.07 -7.60 -21.58
C SER A 135 12.06 -8.77 -22.57
N PRO A 136 12.89 -9.80 -22.36
CA PRO A 136 12.80 -11.05 -23.11
C PRO A 136 11.51 -11.85 -22.83
N GLY A 137 10.78 -11.50 -21.78
CA GLY A 137 9.50 -12.11 -21.41
C GLY A 137 9.60 -13.43 -20.67
N PHE A 138 10.74 -13.77 -20.06
CA PHE A 138 10.86 -15.01 -19.28
C PHE A 138 10.13 -14.94 -17.94
N ASP A 139 9.90 -13.74 -17.42
CA ASP A 139 9.13 -13.48 -16.20
C ASP A 139 8.06 -12.43 -16.46
N LEU A 140 7.34 -12.55 -17.59
CA LEU A 140 6.20 -11.68 -17.95
C LEU A 140 6.49 -10.17 -17.90
N GLY A 141 7.73 -9.75 -18.18
CA GLY A 141 8.15 -8.35 -18.18
C GLY A 141 9.00 -7.93 -16.97
N TYR A 142 9.08 -8.75 -15.92
CA TYR A 142 9.89 -8.45 -14.73
C TYR A 142 11.39 -8.69 -14.95
N ASP A 143 11.78 -9.46 -15.97
CA ASP A 143 13.17 -9.62 -16.42
C ASP A 143 13.58 -8.49 -17.38
N ILE A 144 13.83 -7.30 -16.82
CA ILE A 144 14.06 -6.04 -17.56
C ILE A 144 15.47 -5.99 -18.20
N THR A 145 15.55 -5.57 -19.46
CA THR A 145 16.83 -5.33 -20.19
C THR A 145 17.20 -3.85 -20.34
N ASP A 146 16.23 -2.95 -20.17
CA ASP A 146 16.43 -1.51 -20.20
C ASP A 146 15.36 -0.84 -19.32
N PHE A 147 15.77 -0.10 -18.28
CA PHE A 147 14.84 0.55 -17.36
C PHE A 147 14.30 1.90 -17.85
N ILE A 148 14.85 2.45 -18.93
CA ILE A 148 14.46 3.78 -19.45
C ILE A 148 13.71 3.70 -20.78
N GLY A 149 13.60 2.51 -21.37
CA GLY A 149 12.84 2.26 -22.59
C GLY A 149 11.42 1.76 -22.33
N ILE A 150 10.63 1.70 -23.41
CA ILE A 150 9.34 1.01 -23.50
C ILE A 150 9.51 -0.24 -24.37
N ASP A 151 8.93 -1.36 -23.97
CA ASP A 151 8.93 -2.60 -24.76
C ASP A 151 8.26 -2.32 -26.13
N PRO A 152 8.94 -2.59 -27.26
CA PRO A 152 8.38 -2.36 -28.59
C PRO A 152 7.06 -3.10 -28.86
N LEU A 153 6.75 -4.16 -28.13
CA LEU A 153 5.44 -4.84 -28.21
C LEU A 153 4.31 -4.01 -27.57
N MET A 154 4.63 -3.11 -26.64
CA MET A 154 3.68 -2.23 -25.96
C MET A 154 3.51 -0.89 -26.67
N GLY A 155 4.54 -0.42 -27.38
CA GLY A 155 4.55 0.85 -28.10
C GLY A 155 5.89 1.57 -28.02
N SER A 156 5.85 2.90 -28.14
CA SER A 156 7.00 3.80 -28.07
C SER A 156 6.98 4.68 -26.82
N MET A 157 8.05 5.44 -26.58
CA MET A 157 8.06 6.46 -25.53
C MET A 157 7.02 7.56 -25.79
N ASP A 158 6.78 7.92 -27.05
CA ASP A 158 5.75 8.90 -27.41
C ASP A 158 4.33 8.38 -27.06
N ASP A 159 4.09 7.07 -27.21
CA ASP A 159 2.83 6.44 -26.80
C ASP A 159 2.67 6.45 -25.28
N PHE A 160 3.76 6.29 -24.54
CA PHE A 160 3.77 6.42 -23.07
C PHE A 160 3.47 7.85 -22.62
N ASP A 161 4.09 8.86 -23.25
CA ASP A 161 3.82 10.27 -22.95
C ASP A 161 2.36 10.63 -23.24
N ASP A 162 1.80 10.14 -24.35
CA ASP A 162 0.39 10.34 -24.68
C ASP A 162 -0.55 9.66 -23.66
N LEU A 163 -0.23 8.44 -23.22
CA LEU A 163 -0.97 7.75 -22.17
C LEU A 163 -0.97 8.55 -20.87
N LEU A 164 0.21 9.00 -20.42
CA LEU A 164 0.36 9.79 -19.20
C LEU A 164 -0.48 11.06 -19.26
N ASN A 165 -0.39 11.80 -20.36
CA ASN A 165 -1.14 13.04 -20.56
C ASN A 165 -2.66 12.80 -20.54
N LYS A 166 -3.15 11.82 -21.30
CA LYS A 166 -4.60 11.53 -21.38
C LYS A 166 -5.19 11.00 -20.08
N LEU A 167 -4.42 10.22 -19.31
CA LEU A 167 -4.84 9.81 -17.96
C LEU A 167 -4.98 11.05 -17.06
N HIS A 168 -3.98 11.93 -17.06
CA HIS A 168 -3.99 13.15 -16.26
C HIS A 168 -5.10 14.13 -16.65
N GLU A 169 -5.39 14.30 -17.95
CA GLU A 169 -6.53 15.08 -18.45
C GLU A 169 -7.87 14.57 -17.91
N ASN A 170 -7.96 13.27 -17.63
CA ASN A 170 -9.13 12.63 -17.05
C ASN A 170 -9.09 12.52 -15.51
N GLY A 171 -8.09 13.13 -14.86
CA GLY A 171 -7.92 13.11 -13.41
C GLY A 171 -7.44 11.78 -12.85
N ILE A 172 -6.96 10.86 -13.71
CA ILE A 172 -6.46 9.55 -13.34
C ILE A 172 -4.94 9.62 -13.17
N LYS A 173 -4.41 9.12 -12.06
CA LYS A 173 -2.96 9.02 -11.82
C LYS A 173 -2.38 7.77 -12.46
N LEU A 174 -1.12 7.81 -12.86
CA LEU A 174 -0.38 6.66 -13.36
C LEU A 174 0.68 6.22 -12.35
N LEU A 175 0.71 4.93 -12.03
CA LEU A 175 1.77 4.27 -11.27
C LEU A 175 2.47 3.26 -12.17
N MET A 176 3.79 3.26 -12.08
CA MET A 176 4.67 2.33 -12.76
C MET A 176 5.14 1.27 -11.79
N ASP A 177 5.10 0.01 -12.18
CA ASP A 177 5.81 -1.04 -11.45
C ASP A 177 7.33 -0.84 -11.58
N PHE A 178 8.06 -1.11 -10.50
CA PHE A 178 9.51 -0.91 -10.43
C PHE A 178 10.19 -2.09 -9.73
N VAL A 179 11.23 -2.62 -10.37
CA VAL A 179 11.93 -3.83 -9.96
C VAL A 179 13.37 -3.50 -9.55
N PRO A 180 13.63 -3.14 -8.29
CA PRO A 180 14.97 -2.73 -7.85
C PRO A 180 15.93 -3.91 -7.63
N ASN A 181 15.42 -5.12 -7.41
CA ASN A 181 16.24 -6.23 -6.93
C ASN A 181 17.13 -6.84 -8.03
N HIS A 182 16.73 -6.78 -9.29
CA HIS A 182 17.39 -7.53 -10.36
C HIS A 182 17.16 -6.95 -11.75
N THR A 183 17.92 -7.48 -12.71
CA THR A 183 17.74 -7.26 -14.14
C THR A 183 17.73 -8.59 -14.87
N SER A 184 17.34 -8.59 -16.14
CA SER A 184 17.59 -9.73 -17.04
C SER A 184 19.09 -10.03 -17.17
N HIS A 185 19.42 -11.29 -17.45
CA HIS A 185 20.77 -11.71 -17.87
C HIS A 185 21.17 -11.13 -19.24
N LYS A 186 20.22 -10.56 -19.98
CA LYS A 186 20.47 -9.83 -21.24
C LYS A 186 20.67 -8.32 -21.03
N HIS A 187 20.56 -7.83 -19.80
CA HIS A 187 20.81 -6.42 -19.49
C HIS A 187 22.29 -6.09 -19.70
N GLU A 188 22.59 -4.89 -20.20
CA GLU A 188 23.97 -4.45 -20.49
C GLU A 188 24.88 -4.58 -19.26
N TRP A 189 24.38 -4.16 -18.10
CA TRP A 189 25.08 -4.30 -16.81
C TRP A 189 25.48 -5.75 -16.52
N PHE A 190 24.60 -6.74 -16.74
CA PHE A 190 24.93 -8.14 -16.49
C PHE A 190 26.03 -8.63 -17.42
N ILE A 191 25.90 -8.31 -18.72
CA ILE A 191 26.89 -8.68 -19.74
C ILE A 191 28.26 -8.08 -19.40
N LYS A 192 28.31 -6.79 -19.04
CA LYS A 192 29.55 -6.11 -18.64
C LYS A 192 30.12 -6.65 -17.33
N SER A 193 29.27 -7.00 -16.36
CA SER A 193 29.68 -7.58 -15.08
C SER A 193 30.33 -8.95 -15.25
N VAL A 194 29.73 -9.82 -16.07
CA VAL A 194 30.31 -11.13 -16.45
C VAL A 194 31.69 -10.96 -17.09
N GLN A 195 31.82 -9.98 -17.98
CA GLN A 195 33.07 -9.67 -18.70
C GLN A 195 34.09 -8.90 -17.85
N LYS A 196 33.74 -8.57 -16.60
CA LYS A 196 34.56 -7.77 -15.67
C LYS A 196 34.95 -6.41 -16.23
N ILE A 197 34.02 -5.75 -16.92
CA ILE A 197 34.19 -4.38 -17.43
C ILE A 197 33.85 -3.40 -16.30
N GLU A 198 34.81 -2.56 -15.91
CA GLU A 198 34.59 -1.47 -14.94
C GLU A 198 33.60 -0.42 -15.49
N PRO A 199 32.72 0.17 -14.66
CA PRO A 199 32.53 -0.06 -13.22
C PRO A 199 31.54 -1.19 -12.86
N PHE A 200 31.17 -2.05 -13.82
CA PHE A 200 30.08 -3.02 -13.67
C PHE A 200 30.50 -4.34 -13.01
N THR A 201 31.78 -4.51 -12.69
CA THR A 201 32.36 -5.73 -12.09
C THR A 201 31.58 -6.23 -10.89
N ASP A 202 31.18 -5.33 -10.00
CA ASP A 202 30.49 -5.64 -8.74
C ASP A 202 29.01 -5.22 -8.73
N TYR A 203 28.39 -5.00 -9.90
CA TYR A 203 26.95 -4.71 -10.02
C TYR A 203 26.05 -5.90 -9.65
N TYR A 204 26.60 -7.13 -9.63
CA TYR A 204 25.89 -8.36 -9.28
C TYR A 204 26.64 -9.11 -8.19
N VAL A 205 25.91 -9.94 -7.45
CA VAL A 205 26.49 -10.78 -6.39
C VAL A 205 27.15 -12.00 -7.02
N TRP A 206 28.47 -11.97 -7.14
CA TRP A 206 29.29 -13.08 -7.62
C TRP A 206 29.84 -13.90 -6.44
N ALA A 207 29.76 -15.23 -6.52
CA ALA A 207 30.47 -16.12 -5.58
C ALA A 207 31.09 -17.30 -6.32
N ASN A 208 32.26 -17.72 -5.85
CA ASN A 208 32.94 -18.89 -6.39
C ASN A 208 32.23 -20.17 -5.93
N ALA A 209 32.21 -21.16 -6.82
CA ALA A 209 31.77 -22.51 -6.47
C ALA A 209 32.68 -23.14 -5.40
N LYS A 210 32.13 -24.06 -4.61
CA LYS A 210 32.87 -24.89 -3.66
C LYS A 210 33.30 -26.19 -4.36
N TYR A 211 34.39 -26.79 -3.90
CA TYR A 211 34.83 -28.10 -4.37
C TYR A 211 34.89 -29.07 -3.19
N ILE A 212 34.12 -30.16 -3.25
CA ILE A 212 34.10 -31.22 -2.23
C ILE A 212 34.48 -32.52 -2.95
N ASN A 213 35.61 -33.11 -2.56
CA ASN A 213 36.17 -34.32 -3.19
C ASN A 213 36.35 -34.19 -4.72
N GLY A 214 36.77 -33.02 -5.20
CA GLY A 214 36.93 -32.72 -6.63
C GLY A 214 35.62 -32.40 -7.37
N THR A 215 34.47 -32.60 -6.74
CA THR A 215 33.17 -32.27 -7.32
C THR A 215 32.82 -30.81 -7.06
N ARG A 216 32.51 -30.07 -8.14
CA ARG A 216 32.03 -28.69 -8.08
C ARG A 216 30.62 -28.66 -7.47
N GLN A 217 30.44 -27.81 -6.47
CA GLN A 217 29.20 -27.61 -5.72
C GLN A 217 28.86 -26.12 -5.69
N PRO A 218 27.57 -25.74 -5.69
CA PRO A 218 27.18 -24.35 -5.54
C PRO A 218 27.68 -23.74 -4.22
N PRO A 219 27.80 -22.40 -4.13
CA PRO A 219 28.30 -21.73 -2.92
C PRO A 219 27.45 -22.03 -1.67
N ASN A 220 26.16 -22.29 -1.84
CA ASN A 220 25.21 -22.67 -0.80
C ASN A 220 24.10 -23.59 -1.35
N ASN A 221 23.08 -23.89 -0.54
CA ASN A 221 21.95 -24.75 -0.91
C ASN A 221 20.78 -23.98 -1.56
N TRP A 222 20.96 -22.73 -1.99
CA TRP A 222 19.93 -22.01 -2.74
C TRP A 222 19.75 -22.65 -4.11
N VAL A 223 18.50 -22.87 -4.49
CA VAL A 223 18.16 -23.61 -5.70
C VAL A 223 17.86 -22.63 -6.83
N TRP A 224 18.67 -22.69 -7.89
CA TRP A 224 18.34 -22.07 -9.17
C TRP A 224 17.51 -23.06 -9.99
N LYS A 225 16.22 -22.78 -10.21
CA LYS A 225 15.38 -23.57 -11.13
C LYS A 225 15.33 -22.90 -12.49
N LYS A 226 15.99 -23.50 -13.48
CA LYS A 226 16.02 -23.07 -14.89
C LYS A 226 14.63 -22.82 -15.52
N SER A 227 13.57 -23.42 -14.98
CA SER A 227 12.19 -23.31 -15.48
C SER A 227 11.33 -22.25 -14.80
N ILE A 228 11.82 -21.61 -13.73
CA ILE A 228 11.06 -20.62 -12.98
C ILE A 228 12.04 -19.49 -12.71
N LEU A 229 11.99 -18.42 -13.51
CA LEU A 229 12.77 -17.20 -13.32
C LEU A 229 12.32 -16.40 -12.08
N LYS A 230 11.96 -17.08 -10.99
CA LYS A 230 11.73 -16.44 -9.70
C LYS A 230 13.08 -16.16 -9.05
N LEU A 231 13.22 -14.89 -8.72
CA LEU A 231 14.31 -14.30 -7.96
C LEU A 231 14.65 -15.07 -6.69
N TYR A 232 15.71 -15.85 -6.80
CA TYR A 232 16.66 -16.03 -5.73
C TYR A 232 17.89 -15.27 -6.16
N ILE A 233 18.63 -14.69 -5.21
CA ILE A 233 19.96 -14.13 -5.47
C ILE A 233 20.68 -15.11 -6.38
N THR A 234 20.76 -14.76 -7.65
CA THR A 234 21.44 -15.59 -8.61
C THR A 234 22.87 -15.23 -8.33
N PHE A 235 23.56 -16.07 -7.55
CA PHE A 235 24.99 -16.14 -7.67
C PHE A 235 25.22 -16.51 -9.13
N ALA A 236 25.43 -15.49 -9.95
CA ALA A 236 25.96 -15.75 -11.26
C ALA A 236 27.32 -16.39 -10.96
N GLU A 237 27.48 -17.64 -11.37
CA GLU A 237 28.71 -18.36 -11.12
C GLU A 237 29.67 -18.00 -12.24
N ARG A 238 30.89 -17.54 -11.89
CA ARG A 238 31.93 -17.28 -12.89
C ARG A 238 32.35 -18.63 -13.50
N PHE A 239 32.21 -18.76 -14.82
CA PHE A 239 32.79 -19.84 -15.60
C PHE A 239 34.20 -19.45 -16.08
#